data_AF-A0A7S1ZKG1-F1
#
_entry.id   AF-A0A7S1ZKG1-F1
#
_cell.length_a   1.000
_cell.length_b   1.000
_cell.length_c   1.000
_cell.angle_alpha   90.00
_cell.angle_beta   90.00
_cell.angle_gamma   90.00
#
_symmetry.space_group_name_H-M   'P 1'
#
loop_
_entity.id
_entity.type
_entity.pdbx_description
1 polymer ?
#
loop_
_entity_poly.entity_id
_entity_poly.type
_entity_poly.pdbx_seq_one_letter_code
_entity_poly.pdbx_strand_id
1 'polypeptide(L)'
;DQNGLSLPSRDYYVDKDPNTDDMLIALKNHIETMFTLYDTDTDTTTNNSADIAESVVQFESSLATIMLSQTELRDPQKTYNVLDVKTDLSEKYKFGWSEFLTNLVCPPSEEAEEGR
;
A
#
# COMPACT_ATOMS: atom_id res chain seq x y z
N ASP A 1 -10.44 -3.65 -7.02
CA ASP A 1 -10.56 -2.52 -6.07
C ASP A 1 -9.22 -1.95 -5.72
N GLN A 2 -9.22 -0.71 -5.23
CA GLN A 2 -8.02 0.04 -4.84
C GLN A 2 -7.83 -0.10 -3.33
N ASN A 3 -6.63 -0.46 -2.91
CA ASN A 3 -6.30 -0.67 -1.50
C ASN A 3 -4.85 -0.25 -1.23
N GLY A 4 -4.44 -0.21 0.05
CA GLY A 4 -3.09 0.17 0.47
C GLY A 4 -2.97 1.56 1.07
N LEU A 5 -4.09 2.17 1.47
CA LEU A 5 -4.08 3.36 2.33
C LEU A 5 -4.37 2.96 3.77
N SER A 6 -3.74 3.66 4.72
CA SER A 6 -4.03 3.51 6.14
C SER A 6 -5.33 4.18 6.55
N LEU A 7 -5.71 5.28 5.89
CA LEU A 7 -6.97 5.99 6.14
C LEU A 7 -8.13 5.48 5.25
N PRO A 8 -9.39 5.68 5.66
CA PRO A 8 -10.55 5.08 4.99
C PRO A 8 -10.83 5.57 3.57
N SER A 9 -10.32 6.74 3.18
CA SER A 9 -10.53 7.32 1.85
C SER A 9 -9.26 8.03 1.37
N ARG A 10 -9.07 8.05 0.04
CA ARG A 10 -8.03 8.85 -0.60
C ARG A 10 -8.17 10.35 -0.32
N ASP A 11 -9.40 10.80 -0.06
CA ASP A 11 -9.73 12.21 0.10
C ASP A 11 -8.97 12.81 1.30
N TYR A 12 -8.69 12.01 2.34
CA TYR A 12 -7.88 12.45 3.49
C TYR A 12 -6.43 12.80 3.16
N TYR A 13 -5.90 12.34 2.02
CA TYR A 13 -4.54 12.62 1.57
C TYR A 13 -4.49 13.70 0.47
N VAL A 14 -5.61 13.95 -0.20
CA VAL A 14 -5.70 14.87 -1.34
C VAL A 14 -6.31 16.21 -0.93
N ASP A 15 -7.29 16.20 -0.02
CA ASP A 15 -7.96 17.40 0.47
C ASP A 15 -7.11 18.10 1.52
N LYS A 16 -7.05 19.44 1.43
CA LYS A 16 -6.29 20.33 2.34
C LYS A 16 -7.23 21.07 3.30
N ASP A 17 -8.15 20.34 3.93
CA ASP A 17 -9.02 20.88 4.97
C ASP A 17 -8.31 20.76 6.32
N PRO A 18 -8.45 21.72 7.25
CA PRO A 18 -7.88 21.58 8.60
C PRO A 18 -8.19 20.25 9.29
N ASN A 19 -9.36 19.65 9.05
CA ASN A 19 -9.71 18.35 9.62
C ASN A 19 -8.92 17.18 9.00
N THR A 20 -8.58 17.26 7.70
CA THR A 20 -7.77 16.22 7.03
C THR A 20 -6.31 16.34 7.43
N ASP A 21 -5.82 17.57 7.63
CA ASP A 21 -4.49 17.83 8.17
C ASP A 21 -4.31 17.23 9.58
N ASP A 22 -5.29 17.40 10.47
CA ASP A 22 -5.26 16.81 11.81
C ASP A 22 -5.20 15.27 11.79
N MET A 23 -5.92 14.63 10.85
CA MET A 23 -5.87 13.18 10.69
C MET A 23 -4.52 12.68 10.15
N LEU A 24 -3.92 13.39 9.20
CA LEU A 24 -2.58 13.04 8.69
C LEU A 24 -1.51 13.20 9.77
N ILE A 25 -1.61 14.24 10.59
CA ILE A 25 -0.73 14.45 11.76
C ILE A 25 -0.89 13.29 12.74
N ALA A 26 -2.13 12.89 13.06
CA ALA A 26 -2.40 11.77 13.96
C ALA A 26 -1.85 10.44 13.40
N LEU A 27 -2.00 10.19 12.10
CA LEU A 27 -1.44 9.01 11.43
C LEU A 27 0.09 8.99 11.52
N LYS A 28 0.75 10.11 11.19
CA LYS A 28 2.21 10.22 11.26
C LYS A 28 2.73 9.91 12.67
N ASN A 29 2.12 10.52 13.69
CA ASN A 29 2.46 10.28 15.09
C ASN A 29 2.23 8.81 15.49
N HIS A 30 1.16 8.18 14.99
CA HIS A 30 0.87 6.78 15.24
C HIS A 30 1.96 5.88 14.66
N ILE A 31 2.33 6.08 13.40
CA ILE A 31 3.38 5.32 12.71
C ILE A 31 4.72 5.48 13.46
N GLU A 32 5.11 6.72 13.78
CA GLU A 32 6.34 7.00 14.52
C GLU A 32 6.37 6.27 15.87
N THR A 33 5.25 6.30 16.61
CA THR A 33 5.12 5.60 17.90
C THR A 33 5.29 4.09 17.72
N MET A 34 4.65 3.50 16.70
CA MET A 34 4.72 2.06 16.45
C MET A 34 6.13 1.62 16.06
N PHE A 35 6.84 2.39 15.23
CA PHE A 35 8.23 2.09 14.88
C PHE A 35 9.18 2.24 16.07
N THR A 36 8.96 3.25 16.90
CA THR A 36 9.71 3.45 18.15
C THR A 36 9.50 2.28 19.13
N LEU A 37 8.28 1.72 19.20
CA LEU A 37 7.98 0.57 20.05
C LEU A 37 8.51 -0.76 19.47
N TYR A 38 8.61 -0.88 18.15
CA TYR A 38 9.15 -2.08 17.50
C TYR A 38 10.67 -2.16 17.62
N ASP A 39 11.35 -1.03 17.48
CA ASP A 39 12.81 -0.96 17.47
C ASP A 39 13.35 -0.65 18.89
N THR A 40 13.21 -1.64 19.78
CA THR A 40 13.66 -1.55 21.18
C THR A 40 15.18 -1.75 21.36
N ASP A 41 15.94 -1.99 20.28
CA ASP A 41 17.42 -2.10 20.35
C ASP A 41 18.04 -0.71 20.08
N THR A 42 18.25 -0.02 21.20
CA THR A 42 18.52 1.41 21.36
C THR A 42 19.90 1.90 20.89
N ASP A 43 20.31 1.67 19.63
CA ASP A 43 21.58 2.25 19.14
C ASP A 43 21.49 2.94 17.76
N THR A 44 20.38 2.86 17.02
CA THR A 44 20.28 3.45 15.66
C THR A 44 18.98 4.19 15.32
N THR A 45 18.05 4.33 16.26
CA THR A 45 16.61 4.30 15.93
C THR A 45 15.87 5.64 15.96
N THR A 46 16.24 6.58 16.85
CA THR A 46 15.41 7.78 17.08
C THR A 46 15.39 8.73 15.88
N ASN A 47 16.43 8.74 15.04
CA ASN A 47 16.45 9.54 13.82
C ASN A 47 15.69 8.89 12.65
N ASN A 48 15.50 7.56 12.66
CA ASN A 48 14.89 6.86 11.52
C ASN A 48 13.37 6.79 11.60
N SER A 49 12.78 6.73 12.80
CA SER A 49 11.32 6.50 12.93
C SER A 49 10.47 7.65 12.36
N ALA A 50 10.87 8.90 12.60
CA ALA A 50 10.19 10.07 12.04
C ALA A 50 10.34 10.16 10.52
N ASP A 51 11.52 9.83 9.99
CA ASP A 51 11.80 9.81 8.55
C ASP A 51 11.04 8.67 7.84
N ILE A 52 10.91 7.51 8.49
CA ILE A 52 10.07 6.39 8.03
C ILE A 52 8.61 6.82 8.01
N ALA A 53 8.11 7.43 9.09
CA ALA A 53 6.72 7.88 9.16
C ALA A 53 6.41 8.90 8.05
N GLU A 54 7.31 9.86 7.83
CA GLU A 54 7.20 10.82 6.71
C GLU A 54 7.20 10.11 5.36
N SER A 55 8.13 9.17 5.14
CA SER A 55 8.23 8.42 3.88
C SER A 55 6.98 7.58 3.59
N VAL A 56 6.38 6.97 4.62
CA VAL A 56 5.13 6.20 4.50
C VAL A 56 3.99 7.13 4.11
N VAL A 57 3.80 8.25 4.81
CA VAL A 57 2.73 9.21 4.50
C VAL A 57 2.90 9.80 3.10
N GLN A 58 4.12 10.11 2.67
CA GLN A 58 4.40 10.58 1.31
C GLN A 58 4.08 9.52 0.26
N PHE A 59 4.46 8.27 0.50
CA PHE A 59 4.13 7.16 -0.39
C PHE A 59 2.62 6.96 -0.50
N GLU A 60 1.90 6.91 0.62
CA GLU A 60 0.44 6.81 0.65
C GLU A 60 -0.23 7.99 -0.04
N SER A 61 0.30 9.21 0.10
CA SER A 61 -0.22 10.40 -0.59
C SER A 61 -0.04 10.32 -2.12
N SER A 62 1.10 9.79 -2.57
CA SER A 62 1.35 9.56 -3.99
C SER A 62 0.41 8.49 -4.56
N LEU A 63 0.14 7.44 -3.76
CA LEU A 63 -0.80 6.37 -4.09
C LEU A 63 -2.25 6.89 -4.13
N ALA A 64 -2.65 7.70 -3.15
CA ALA A 64 -3.96 8.33 -3.11
C ALA A 64 -4.22 9.21 -4.33
N THR A 65 -3.21 9.90 -4.85
CA THR A 65 -3.34 10.74 -6.04
C THR A 65 -3.72 9.94 -7.30
N ILE A 66 -3.22 8.71 -7.45
CA ILE A 66 -3.54 7.84 -8.60
C ILE A 66 -4.83 7.03 -8.42
N MET A 67 -5.35 6.95 -7.19
CA MET A 67 -6.62 6.29 -6.91
C MET A 67 -7.81 7.06 -7.51
N LEU A 68 -8.86 6.32 -7.87
CA LEU A 68 -10.11 6.88 -8.38
C LEU A 68 -10.94 7.38 -7.19
N SER A 69 -11.70 8.46 -7.41
CA SER A 69 -12.66 8.94 -6.41
C SER A 69 -13.83 7.95 -6.22
N GLN A 70 -14.49 8.01 -5.06
CA GLN A 70 -15.69 7.21 -4.77
C GLN A 70 -16.78 7.34 -5.84
N THR A 71 -16.93 8.54 -6.41
CA THR A 71 -17.90 8.79 -7.48
C THR A 71 -17.50 8.08 -8.77
N GLU A 72 -16.22 8.02 -9.09
CA GLU A 72 -15.71 7.34 -10.28
C GLU A 72 -15.72 5.83 -10.16
N LEU A 73 -15.53 5.28 -8.96
CA LEU A 73 -15.65 3.84 -8.71
C LEU A 73 -17.07 3.31 -8.98
N ARG A 74 -18.08 4.18 -8.87
CA ARG A 74 -19.47 3.84 -9.21
C ARG A 74 -19.72 3.74 -10.72
N ASP A 75 -18.79 4.18 -11.56
CA ASP A 75 -18.90 4.06 -13.02
C ASP A 75 -18.35 2.70 -13.49
N PRO A 76 -19.20 1.79 -14.00
CA PRO A 76 -18.76 0.49 -14.49
C PRO A 76 -17.74 0.58 -15.64
N GLN A 77 -17.79 1.65 -16.44
CA GLN A 77 -16.86 1.85 -17.56
C GLN A 77 -15.44 2.17 -17.08
N LYS A 78 -15.31 2.82 -15.92
CA LYS A 78 -14.00 3.15 -15.33
C LYS A 78 -13.42 1.99 -14.52
N THR A 79 -14.28 1.11 -13.99
CA THR A 79 -13.86 0.03 -13.08
C THR A 79 -13.60 -1.30 -13.82
N TYR A 80 -14.34 -1.60 -14.89
CA TYR A 80 -14.19 -2.87 -15.61
C TYR A 80 -13.10 -2.80 -16.69
N ASN A 81 -11.88 -3.16 -16.31
CA ASN A 81 -10.71 -3.16 -17.19
C ASN A 81 -10.17 -4.58 -17.36
N VAL A 82 -10.53 -5.25 -18.46
CA VAL A 82 -10.02 -6.59 -18.79
C VAL A 82 -8.63 -6.45 -19.40
N LEU A 83 -7.65 -7.11 -18.81
CA LEU A 83 -6.26 -7.14 -19.26
C LEU A 83 -5.79 -8.59 -19.39
N ASP A 84 -5.05 -8.88 -20.45
CA ASP A 84 -4.37 -10.15 -20.58
C ASP A 84 -3.11 -10.19 -19.70
N VAL A 85 -2.92 -11.30 -18.98
CA VAL A 85 -1.83 -11.44 -18.00
C VAL A 85 -0.46 -11.55 -18.68
N LYS A 86 -0.40 -12.17 -19.86
CA LYS A 86 0.86 -12.44 -20.55
C LYS A 86 1.32 -11.23 -21.37
N THR A 87 0.39 -10.52 -22.02
CA THR A 87 0.72 -9.36 -22.84
C THR A 87 0.58 -8.07 -22.06
N ASP A 88 -0.63 -7.73 -21.62
CA ASP A 88 -0.94 -6.37 -21.17
C ASP A 88 -0.32 -6.05 -19.80
N LEU A 89 -0.31 -7.02 -18.87
CA LEU A 89 0.26 -6.81 -17.55
C LEU A 89 1.80 -6.78 -17.56
N SER A 90 2.44 -7.61 -18.39
CA SER A 90 3.91 -7.68 -18.47
C SER A 90 4.51 -6.47 -19.20
N GLU A 91 3.80 -5.92 -20.19
CA GLU A 91 4.22 -4.72 -20.90
C GLU A 91 3.99 -3.44 -20.08
N LYS A 92 2.85 -3.36 -19.38
CA LYS A 92 2.44 -2.13 -18.68
C LYS A 92 3.08 -1.98 -17.31
N TYR A 93 3.38 -3.07 -16.61
CA TYR A 93 3.85 -3.04 -15.23
C TYR A 93 5.11 -3.89 -15.05
N LYS A 94 6.14 -3.30 -14.42
CA LYS A 94 7.39 -3.98 -14.07
C LYS A 94 7.24 -4.77 -12.76
N PHE A 95 6.23 -5.63 -12.70
CA PHE A 95 5.95 -6.49 -11.56
C PHE A 95 5.80 -7.94 -12.05
N GLY A 96 6.29 -8.91 -11.27
CA GLY A 96 6.29 -10.33 -11.60
C GLY A 96 4.90 -10.98 -11.51
N TRP A 97 3.91 -10.46 -12.23
CA TRP A 97 2.50 -10.87 -12.13
C TRP A 97 2.29 -12.37 -12.30
N SER A 98 2.99 -13.00 -13.24
CA SER A 98 2.85 -14.45 -13.50
C SER A 98 3.25 -15.30 -12.29
N GLU A 99 4.36 -14.96 -11.62
CA GLU A 99 4.86 -15.69 -10.45
C GLU A 99 3.93 -15.47 -9.25
N PHE A 100 3.57 -14.20 -9.00
CA PHE A 100 2.65 -13.83 -7.95
C PHE A 100 1.30 -14.54 -8.06
N LEU A 101 0.69 -14.56 -9.25
CA LEU A 101 -0.61 -15.21 -9.48
C LEU A 101 -0.51 -16.73 -9.35
N THR A 102 0.60 -17.33 -9.79
CA THR A 102 0.82 -18.78 -9.64
C THR A 102 0.86 -19.16 -8.16
N ASN A 103 1.64 -18.44 -7.35
CA ASN A 103 1.77 -18.69 -5.91
C ASN A 103 0.47 -18.46 -5.13
N LEU A 104 -0.36 -17.48 -5.54
CA LEU A 104 -1.64 -17.21 -4.88
C LEU A 104 -2.73 -18.25 -5.19
N VAL A 105 -2.81 -18.71 -6.44
CA VAL A 105 -3.88 -19.61 -6.90
C VAL A 105 -3.60 -21.06 -6.55
N CYS A 106 -2.32 -21.44 -6.51
CA CYS A 106 -1.86 -22.76 -6.11
C CYS A 106 -0.51 -22.61 -5.41
N PRO A 107 -0.46 -22.51 -4.08
CA PRO A 107 0.82 -22.55 -3.39
C PRO A 107 1.51 -23.86 -3.80
N PRO A 108 2.80 -23.83 -4.21
CA PRO A 108 3.52 -25.05 -4.47
C PRO A 108 3.40 -25.92 -3.21
N SER A 109 2.83 -27.12 -3.36
CA SER A 109 2.62 -28.03 -2.23
C SER A 109 3.95 -28.21 -1.51
N GLU A 110 3.98 -27.80 -0.24
CA GLU A 110 5.08 -28.01 0.71
C GLU A 110 5.09 -29.49 1.13
N GLU A 111 5.18 -30.39 0.14
CA GLU A 111 5.38 -31.82 0.32
C GLU A 111 6.54 -32.26 -0.58
N ALA A 112 7.77 -31.95 -0.18
CA ALA A 112 8.96 -32.61 -0.75
C ALA A 112 10.23 -32.61 0.12
N GLU A 113 10.29 -31.95 1.28
CA GLU A 113 11.53 -31.86 2.07
C GLU A 113 11.30 -31.98 3.59
N GLU A 114 10.47 -32.94 4.04
CA GLU A 114 10.58 -33.39 5.43
C GLU A 114 10.31 -34.91 5.57
N GLY A 115 11.37 -35.67 5.83
CA GLY A 115 11.28 -37.00 6.44
C GLY A 115 11.37 -38.21 5.52
N ARG A 116 12.63 -38.65 5.30
CA ARG A 116 13.13 -40.02 5.53
C ARG A 116 12.12 -41.18 5.66
#